data_AF-A0A9N9CM09-F1
#
_entry.id   AF-A0A9N9CM09-F1
#
_cell.length_a   1.000
_cell.length_b   1.000
_cell.length_c   1.000
_cell.angle_alpha   90.00
_cell.angle_beta   90.00
_cell.angle_gamma   90.00
#
_symmetry.space_group_name_H-M   'P 1'
#
loop_
_entity.id
_entity.type
_entity.pdbx_description
1 polymer ?
#
loop_
_entity_poly.entity_id
_entity_poly.type
_entity_poly.pdbx_seq_one_letter_code
_entity_poly.pdbx_strand_id
1 'polypeptide(L)' 'MTTFVQHPIKYLRYAAREKPSYFWSLVLGIAGPVAVIAVPKIRKDYFGYVPPESWPKSYPRKLAYF' A
#
# COMPACT_ATOMS: atom_id res chain seq x y z
N MET A 1 -21.04 -26.05 -8.24
CA MET A 1 -20.41 -24.72 -8.26
C MET A 1 -20.76 -24.00 -6.96
N THR A 2 -19.82 -23.85 -6.03
CA THR A 2 -20.05 -23.03 -4.81
C THR A 2 -19.92 -21.56 -5.17
N THR A 3 -20.97 -20.78 -4.97
CA THR A 3 -20.98 -19.34 -5.28
C THR A 3 -20.20 -18.53 -4.23
N PHE A 4 -19.64 -17.39 -4.64
CA PHE A 4 -18.91 -16.49 -3.74
C PHE A 4 -19.80 -15.95 -2.60
N VAL A 5 -21.08 -15.67 -2.89
CA VAL A 5 -22.02 -15.05 -1.96
C VAL A 5 -22.40 -16.00 -0.81
N GLN A 6 -22.51 -17.30 -1.08
CA GLN A 6 -22.93 -18.27 -0.07
C GLN A 6 -21.74 -18.78 0.77
N HIS A 7 -20.57 -18.97 0.14
CA HIS A 7 -19.41 -19.57 0.80
C HIS A 7 -18.09 -18.90 0.38
N PRO A 8 -17.84 -17.65 0.80
CA PRO A 8 -16.71 -16.86 0.31
C PRO A 8 -15.35 -17.50 0.64
N ILE A 9 -15.16 -18.00 1.86
CA ILE A 9 -13.89 -18.63 2.28
C ILE A 9 -13.63 -19.92 1.50
N LYS A 10 -14.67 -20.71 1.24
CA LYS A 10 -14.57 -21.97 0.47
C LYS A 10 -14.22 -21.67 -1.00
N TYR A 11 -14.82 -20.62 -1.56
CA TYR A 11 -14.51 -20.14 -2.90
C TYR A 11 -13.06 -19.63 -3.03
N LEU A 12 -12.57 -18.84 -2.08
CA LEU A 12 -11.18 -18.34 -2.10
C LEU A 12 -10.17 -19.50 -2.04
N ARG A 13 -10.41 -20.53 -1.21
CA ARG A 13 -9.54 -21.73 -1.13
C ARG A 13 -9.57 -22.57 -2.41
N TYR A 14 -10.67 -22.55 -3.15
CA TYR A 14 -10.79 -23.18 -4.47
C TYR A 14 -10.04 -22.36 -5.53
N ALA A 15 -10.29 -21.05 -5.58
CA ALA A 15 -9.69 -20.13 -6.55
C ALA A 15 -8.16 -20.10 -6.45
N ALA A 16 -7.62 -20.18 -5.23
CA ALA A 16 -6.17 -20.24 -5.00
C ALA A 16 -5.49 -21.48 -5.60
N ARG A 17 -6.21 -22.60 -5.76
CA ARG A 17 -5.66 -23.88 -6.27
C ARG A 17 -5.95 -24.10 -7.74
N GLU A 18 -7.18 -23.86 -8.19
CA GLU A 18 -7.57 -24.13 -9.58
C GLU A 18 -7.23 -23.00 -10.54
N LYS A 19 -7.17 -21.75 -10.06
CA LYS A 19 -6.92 -20.56 -10.88
C LYS A 19 -5.88 -19.65 -10.22
N PRO A 20 -4.65 -20.16 -9.99
CA PRO A 20 -3.64 -19.47 -9.17
C PRO A 20 -3.24 -18.11 -9.75
N SER A 21 -3.14 -17.98 -11.08
CA SER A 21 -2.73 -16.73 -11.74
C SER A 21 -3.68 -15.58 -11.41
N TYR A 22 -4.98 -15.76 -11.61
CA TYR A 22 -6.00 -14.75 -11.32
C TYR A 22 -6.06 -14.40 -9.83
N PHE A 23 -6.05 -15.42 -8.97
CA PHE A 23 -6.16 -15.24 -7.53
C PHE A 23 -4.97 -14.45 -6.97
N TRP A 24 -3.74 -14.89 -7.25
CA TRP A 24 -2.55 -14.24 -6.69
C TRP A 24 -2.25 -12.88 -7.33
N SER A 25 -2.63 -12.65 -8.59
CA SER A 25 -2.51 -11.32 -9.21
C SER A 25 -3.37 -10.29 -8.50
N LEU A 26 -4.60 -10.66 -8.13
CA LEU A 26 -5.49 -9.77 -7.37
C LEU A 26 -4.96 -9.54 -5.94
N VAL A 27 -4.51 -10.59 -5.26
CA VAL A 27 -3.96 -10.48 -3.90
C VAL A 27 -2.73 -9.56 -3.88
N LEU A 28 -1.80 -9.74 -4.82
CA LEU A 28 -0.62 -8.88 -4.92
C LEU A 28 -0.98 -7.44 -5.33
N GLY A 29 -1.94 -7.30 -6.25
CA GLY A 29 -2.45 -5.99 -6.66
C GLY A 29 -3.08 -5.20 -5.52
N ILE A 30 -3.77 -5.87 -4.59
CA ILE A 30 -4.37 -5.24 -3.40
C ILE A 30 -3.32 -5.03 -2.29
N ALA A 31 -2.35 -5.92 -2.15
CA ALA A 31 -1.31 -5.83 -1.12
C ALA A 31 -0.51 -4.52 -1.21
N GLY A 32 -0.22 -4.03 -2.41
CA GLY A 32 0.49 -2.76 -2.62
C GLY A 32 -0.23 -1.54 -2.02
N PRO A 33 -1.47 -1.22 -2.45
CA PRO A 33 -2.26 -0.12 -1.89
C PRO A 33 -2.46 -0.24 -0.38
N VAL A 34 -2.71 -1.46 0.12
CA VAL A 34 -2.83 -1.71 1.57
C VAL A 34 -1.54 -1.35 2.29
N ALA A 35 -0.39 -1.76 1.76
CA ALA A 35 0.91 -1.42 2.32
C ALA A 35 1.17 0.10 2.30
N VAL A 36 0.81 0.81 1.21
CA VAL A 36 0.96 2.28 1.12
C VAL A 36 0.16 3.00 2.20
N ILE A 37 -1.00 2.48 2.59
CA ILE A 37 -1.83 3.09 3.63
C ILE A 37 -1.35 2.70 5.03
N ALA A 38 -0.99 1.43 5.24
CA ALA A 38 -0.65 0.89 6.56
C ALA A 38 0.78 1.24 6.99
N VAL A 39 1.76 1.06 6.09
CA VAL A 39 3.19 1.18 6.43
C VAL A 39 3.58 2.58 6.89
N PRO A 40 3.15 3.69 6.28
CA PRO A 40 3.54 5.03 6.72
C PRO A 40 3.02 5.38 8.12
N LYS A 41 1.82 4.91 8.48
CA LYS A 41 1.26 5.12 9.83
C LYS A 41 2.11 4.38 10.86
N ILE A 42 2.36 3.10 10.61
CA ILE A 42 3.19 2.27 11.48
C ILE A 42 4.60 2.85 11.63
N ARG A 43 5.19 3.31 10.52
CA ARG A 43 6.53 3.91 10.48
C ARG A 43 6.65 5.21 11.28
N LYS A 44 5.63 6.07 11.25
CA LYS A 44 5.65 7.34 11.98
C LYS A 44 5.38 7.13 13.47
N ASP A 45 4.38 6.31 13.80
CA ASP A 45 3.87 6.21 15.16
C ASP A 45 4.71 5.29 16.07
N TYR A 46 5.26 4.20 15.51
CA TYR A 46 5.99 3.19 16.30
C TYR A 46 7.51 3.27 16.12
N PHE A 47 7.98 3.66 14.94
CA PHE A 47 9.41 3.68 14.61
C PHE A 47 10.04 5.08 14.69
N GLY A 48 9.27 6.10 15.12
CA GLY A 48 9.78 7.45 15.36
C GLY A 48 10.36 8.13 14.11
N TYR A 49 9.89 7.75 12.92
CA TYR A 49 10.45 8.26 11.67
C TYR A 49 10.08 9.74 11.47
N VAL A 50 11.10 10.60 11.49
CA VAL A 50 10.99 12.01 11.12
C VAL A 50 11.26 12.15 9.63
N PRO A 51 10.34 12.75 8.83
CA PRO A 51 10.59 13.00 7.42
C PRO A 51 11.81 13.93 7.28
N PRO A 52 12.74 13.65 6.36
CA PRO A 52 13.85 14.55 6.10
C PRO A 52 13.34 15.90 5.59
N GLU A 53 14.10 16.96 5.86
CA GLU A 53 13.80 18.29 5.33
C GLU A 53 13.69 18.24 3.81
N SER A 54 12.76 19.01 3.27
CA SER A 54 12.52 19.04 1.85
C SER A 54 13.73 19.62 1.11
N TRP A 55 14.14 19.00 0.01
CA TRP A 55 15.20 19.57 -0.83
C TRP A 55 14.78 20.96 -1.31
N PRO A 56 15.67 21.97 -1.28
CA PRO A 56 15.36 23.29 -1.81
C PRO A 56 14.93 23.19 -3.28
N LYS A 57 13.66 23.51 -3.54
CA LYS A 57 13.08 23.45 -4.90
C LYS A 57 13.44 24.65 -5.76
N SER A 58 14.13 25.64 -5.19
CA SER A 58 14.45 26.89 -5.85
C SER A 58 15.78 27.42 -5.36
N TYR A 59 16.40 28.26 -6.18
CA TYR A 59 17.60 28.98 -5.77
C TYR A 59 17.33 29.76 -4.47
N PRO A 60 18.27 29.74 -3.51
CA PRO A 60 18.13 30.52 -2.29
C PRO A 60 18.18 32.01 -2.64
N ARG A 61 17.02 32.63 -2.87
CA ARG A 61 16.91 34.09 -2.88
C ARG A 61 17.07 34.56 -1.44
N LYS A 62 18.23 35.12 -1.09
CA LYS A 62 18.33 36.00 0.07
C LYS A 62 17.44 37.22 -0.20
N LEU A 63 16.32 37.31 0.51
CA LEU A 63 15.51 38.52 0.55
C LEU A 63 16.23 39.51 1.49
N ALA A 64 17.20 40.25 0.97
CA ALA A 64 18.00 41.18 1.77
C ALA A 64 18.27 42.48 1.00
N TYR A 65 17.22 43.11 0.46
CA TYR A 65 17.23 44.49 -0.03
C TYR A 65 15.79 45.07 0.01
N PHE A 66 15.30 45.30 1.22
CA PHE A 66 14.50 46.47 1.58
C PHE A 66 15.27 47.20 2.67
#